data_AF-A0A957PA07-F1
#
_entry.id   AF-A0A957PA07-F1
#
_cell.length_a   1.000
_cell.length_b   1.000
_cell.length_c   1.000
_cell.angle_alpha   90.00
_cell.angle_beta   90.00
_cell.angle_gamma   90.00
#
_symmetry.space_group_name_H-M   'P 1'
#
loop_
_entity.id
_entity.type
_entity.pdbx_description
1 polymer ?
#
loop_
_entity_poly.entity_id
_entity_poly.type
_entity_poly.pdbx_seq_one_letter_code
_entity_poly.pdbx_strand_id
1 'polypeptide(L)'
;MYPGSMRPRGGGWNSLSNNQKIGVAVVGLLIIYALLTSSGGGPLGNLLSPSRLMAVALIVFVAFPVHEFAHAFAAVHLGDDTPRIAGRYTLNPLVHIDPFGAILILLTGFGWAKPVMWNPRNVDIDPKVASIIVALAGPLSNLIMAALALIFYDTLAQIPLFGDMLGFF
;
A
#
# COMPACT_ATOMS: atom_id res chain seq x y z
N MET A 1 0.27 -37.63 20.61
CA MET A 1 1.53 -36.85 20.62
C MET A 1 1.38 -35.72 19.60
N TYR A 2 0.96 -34.53 20.03
CA TYR A 2 0.90 -33.30 19.22
C TYR A 2 2.15 -32.44 19.53
N PRO A 3 2.48 -31.41 18.74
CA PRO A 3 2.77 -31.37 17.31
C PRO A 3 4.18 -30.79 17.05
N GLY A 4 4.73 -31.03 15.85
CA GLY A 4 5.97 -30.37 15.40
C GLY A 4 5.80 -28.86 15.29
N SER A 5 6.66 -28.12 15.98
CA SER A 5 6.74 -26.66 15.94
C SER A 5 6.99 -26.15 14.51
N MET A 6 5.97 -25.61 13.85
CA MET A 6 6.16 -24.73 12.71
C MET A 6 6.86 -23.45 13.19
N ARG A 7 8.16 -23.34 12.89
CA ARG A 7 8.87 -22.07 13.08
C ARG A 7 8.21 -21.01 12.20
N PRO A 8 7.96 -19.78 12.69
CA PRO A 8 7.54 -18.71 11.82
C PRO A 8 8.66 -18.51 10.80
N ARG A 9 8.37 -18.67 9.50
CA ARG A 9 9.26 -18.13 8.46
C ARG A 9 9.18 -16.62 8.60
N GLY A 10 10.06 -16.06 9.44
CA GLY A 10 10.17 -14.63 9.66
C GLY A 10 10.36 -13.93 8.32
N GLY A 11 9.40 -13.07 7.96
CA GLY A 11 9.50 -12.19 6.80
C GLY A 11 10.60 -11.17 7.04
N GLY A 12 11.82 -11.51 6.66
CA GLY A 12 13.01 -10.67 6.78
C GLY A 12 13.63 -10.43 5.41
N TRP A 13 14.62 -9.53 5.33
CA TRP A 13 15.34 -9.19 4.09
C TRP A 13 15.68 -10.40 3.20
N ASN A 14 16.06 -11.52 3.81
CA ASN A 14 16.45 -12.74 3.11
C ASN A 14 15.29 -13.49 2.42
N SER A 15 14.03 -13.22 2.77
CA SER A 15 12.84 -13.81 2.12
C SER A 15 12.38 -13.04 0.89
N LEU A 16 12.97 -11.87 0.59
CA LEU A 16 12.64 -11.08 -0.60
C LEU A 16 13.35 -11.64 -1.84
N SER A 17 12.65 -11.60 -2.98
CA SER A 17 13.26 -11.84 -4.30
C SER A 17 14.32 -10.77 -4.61
N ASN A 18 15.25 -11.08 -5.51
CA ASN A 18 16.33 -10.15 -5.89
C ASN A 18 15.77 -8.81 -6.40
N ASN A 19 14.66 -8.84 -7.15
CA ASN A 19 14.01 -7.63 -7.65
C ASN A 19 13.37 -6.81 -6.52
N GLN A 20 12.80 -7.46 -5.51
CA GLN A 20 12.25 -6.78 -4.33
C GLN A 20 13.36 -6.15 -3.48
N LYS A 21 14.51 -6.83 -3.31
CA LYS A 21 15.67 -6.29 -2.60
C LYS A 21 16.23 -5.06 -3.31
N ILE A 22 16.38 -5.12 -4.63
CA ILE A 22 16.80 -3.99 -5.46
C ILE A 22 15.82 -2.83 -5.31
N GLY A 23 14.51 -3.10 -5.39
CA GLY A 23 13.48 -2.07 -5.18
C GLY A 23 13.58 -1.39 -3.82
N VAL A 24 13.71 -2.16 -2.74
CA VAL A 24 13.86 -1.61 -1.37
C VAL A 24 15.15 -0.80 -1.24
N ALA A 25 16.27 -1.26 -1.80
CA ALA A 25 17.55 -0.55 -1.74
C ALA A 25 17.52 0.77 -2.53
N VAL A 26 16.92 0.78 -3.73
CA VAL A 26 16.76 1.98 -4.55
C VAL A 26 15.87 2.99 -3.83
N VAL A 27 14.72 2.57 -3.29
CA VAL A 27 13.84 3.45 -2.53
C VAL A 27 14.56 4.04 -1.31
N GLY A 28 15.31 3.23 -0.56
CA GLY A 28 16.11 3.70 0.57
C GLY A 28 17.17 4.74 0.19
N LEU A 29 17.91 4.50 -0.90
CA LEU A 29 18.92 5.44 -1.42
C LEU A 29 18.30 6.74 -1.92
N LEU A 30 17.14 6.68 -2.58
CA LEU A 30 16.42 7.86 -3.05
C LEU A 30 15.90 8.70 -1.88
N ILE A 31 15.44 8.06 -0.79
CA ILE A 31 15.05 8.74 0.46
C ILE A 31 16.25 9.42 1.11
N ILE A 32 17.39 8.74 1.23
CA ILE A 32 18.61 9.32 1.80
C ILE A 32 19.08 10.50 0.95
N TYR A 33 19.13 10.35 -0.37
CA TYR A 33 19.52 11.42 -1.28
C TYR A 33 18.59 12.63 -1.18
N ALA A 34 17.27 12.42 -1.15
CA ALA A 34 16.26 13.46 -0.96
C ALA A 34 16.44 14.26 0.34
N LEU A 35 16.76 13.59 1.44
CA LEU A 35 17.06 14.23 2.71
C LEU A 35 18.33 15.09 2.61
N LEU A 36 19.32 14.63 1.86
CA LEU A 36 20.60 15.32 1.66
C LEU A 36 20.54 16.48 0.65
N THR A 37 19.61 16.46 -0.32
CA THR A 37 19.50 17.47 -1.39
C THR A 37 18.32 18.43 -1.25
N SER A 38 17.79 18.61 -0.04
CA SER A 38 16.66 19.49 0.28
C SER A 38 16.88 21.00 0.03
N SER A 39 17.82 21.37 -0.84
CA SER A 39 18.11 22.76 -1.25
C SER A 39 18.20 22.99 -2.78
N GLY A 40 17.80 22.04 -3.64
CA GLY A 40 17.91 22.17 -5.10
C GLY A 40 16.59 22.24 -5.87
N GLY A 41 16.12 23.43 -6.22
CA GLY A 41 14.89 23.70 -7.00
C GLY A 41 14.98 23.37 -8.50
N GLY A 42 15.23 22.10 -8.85
CA GLY A 42 15.19 21.60 -10.23
C GLY A 42 14.18 20.45 -10.43
N PRO A 43 13.86 20.04 -11.66
CA PRO A 43 12.88 18.98 -11.93
C PRO A 43 13.19 17.66 -11.21
N LEU A 44 14.47 17.27 -11.15
CA LEU A 44 14.92 16.09 -10.41
C LEU A 44 14.87 16.28 -8.88
N GLY A 45 15.08 17.50 -8.39
CA GLY A 45 14.92 17.84 -6.97
C GLY A 45 13.46 17.78 -6.51
N ASN A 46 12.52 18.13 -7.40
CA ASN A 46 11.08 17.99 -7.15
C ASN A 46 10.60 16.54 -7.20
N LEU A 47 11.24 15.67 -7.99
CA LEU A 47 10.93 14.23 -8.01
C LEU A 47 11.33 13.55 -6.69
N LEU A 48 12.43 14.00 -6.10
CA LEU A 48 12.97 13.49 -4.86
C LEU A 48 12.73 14.45 -3.69
N SER A 49 11.70 15.30 -3.76
CA SER A 49 11.38 16.14 -2.61
C SER A 49 10.91 15.27 -1.45
N PRO A 50 11.25 15.60 -0.19
CA PRO A 50 10.80 14.82 0.97
C PRO A 50 9.28 14.61 0.99
N SER A 51 8.50 15.63 0.61
CA SER A 51 7.04 15.54 0.53
C SER A 51 6.57 14.53 -0.52
N ARG A 52 7.19 14.50 -1.71
CA ARG A 52 6.83 13.55 -2.76
C ARG A 52 7.21 12.12 -2.38
N LEU A 53 8.38 11.92 -1.80
CA LEU A 53 8.79 10.59 -1.32
C LEU A 53 7.88 10.08 -0.21
N MET A 54 7.49 10.95 0.72
CA MET A 54 6.52 10.59 1.77
C MET A 54 5.17 10.19 1.15
N ALA A 55 4.67 10.96 0.18
CA ALA A 55 3.42 10.65 -0.51
C ALA A 55 3.49 9.30 -1.26
N VAL A 56 4.57 9.06 -2.02
CA VAL A 56 4.79 7.78 -2.72
C VAL A 56 4.87 6.62 -1.72
N ALA A 57 5.59 6.81 -0.61
CA ALA A 57 5.69 5.79 0.43
C ALA A 57 4.32 5.47 1.04
N LEU A 58 3.50 6.47 1.37
CA LEU A 58 2.15 6.25 1.88
C LEU A 58 1.26 5.53 0.86
N ILE A 59 1.35 5.89 -0.43
CA ILE A 59 0.58 5.21 -1.48
C ILE A 59 0.98 3.74 -1.56
N VAL A 60 2.28 3.45 -1.66
CA VAL A 60 2.84 2.12 -1.92
C VAL A 60 2.73 1.20 -0.71
N PHE A 61 2.95 1.72 0.50
CA PHE A 61 3.01 0.92 1.73
C PHE A 61 1.73 0.96 2.57
N VAL A 62 0.79 1.86 2.29
CA VAL A 62 -0.46 1.97 3.06
C VAL A 62 -1.68 1.91 2.15
N ALA A 63 -1.81 2.81 1.17
CA ALA A 63 -3.02 2.91 0.37
C ALA A 63 -3.24 1.66 -0.51
N PHE A 64 -2.24 1.26 -1.30
CA PHE A 64 -2.34 0.07 -2.15
C PHE A 64 -2.56 -1.23 -1.37
N PRO A 65 -1.82 -1.53 -0.29
CA PRO A 65 -2.05 -2.74 0.48
C PRO A 65 -3.46 -2.82 1.06
N VAL A 66 -4.01 -1.70 1.55
CA VAL A 66 -5.38 -1.66 2.06
C VAL A 66 -6.40 -1.81 0.92
N HIS A 67 -6.17 -1.16 -0.22
CA HIS A 67 -7.01 -1.27 -1.42
C HIS A 67 -7.11 -2.71 -1.93
N GLU A 68 -5.96 -3.34 -2.13
CA GLU A 68 -5.87 -4.73 -2.61
C GLU A 68 -6.38 -5.72 -1.56
N PHE A 69 -6.13 -5.47 -0.27
CA PHE A 69 -6.72 -6.25 0.80
C PHE A 69 -8.25 -6.14 0.82
N ALA A 70 -8.83 -4.97 0.54
CA ALA A 70 -10.27 -4.80 0.49
C ALA A 70 -10.91 -5.61 -0.64
N HIS A 71 -10.28 -5.66 -1.82
CA HIS A 71 -10.68 -6.58 -2.89
C HIS A 71 -10.63 -8.04 -2.45
N ALA A 72 -9.51 -8.45 -1.83
CA ALA A 72 -9.35 -9.81 -1.31
C ALA A 72 -10.40 -10.15 -0.24
N PHE A 73 -10.68 -9.19 0.64
CA PHE A 73 -11.65 -9.31 1.72
C PHE A 73 -13.06 -9.48 1.19
N ALA A 74 -13.48 -8.66 0.24
CA ALA A 74 -14.78 -8.81 -0.39
C ALA A 74 -14.92 -10.18 -1.06
N ALA A 75 -13.95 -10.61 -1.87
CA ALA A 75 -14.01 -11.89 -2.56
C ALA A 75 -14.13 -13.08 -1.59
N VAL A 76 -13.31 -13.07 -0.53
CA VAL A 76 -13.31 -14.10 0.52
C VAL A 76 -14.62 -14.13 1.30
N HIS A 77 -15.19 -12.97 1.64
CA HIS A 77 -16.47 -12.91 2.35
C HIS A 77 -17.66 -13.32 1.49
N LEU A 78 -17.49 -13.29 0.17
CA LEU A 78 -18.47 -13.78 -0.80
C LEU A 78 -18.27 -15.26 -1.15
N GLY A 79 -17.31 -15.96 -0.54
CA GLY A 79 -17.07 -17.40 -0.71
C GLY A 79 -15.84 -17.79 -1.53
N ASP A 80 -15.16 -16.84 -2.19
CA ASP A 80 -13.97 -17.14 -2.98
C ASP A 80 -12.67 -17.13 -2.16
N ASP A 81 -12.17 -18.31 -1.83
CA ASP A 81 -10.89 -18.48 -1.12
C ASP A 81 -9.63 -18.30 -1.99
N THR A 82 -9.76 -18.02 -3.29
CA THR A 82 -8.61 -17.80 -4.20
C THR A 82 -7.57 -16.81 -3.65
N PRO A 83 -7.94 -15.64 -3.07
CA PRO A 83 -6.97 -14.72 -2.50
C PRO A 83 -6.22 -15.28 -1.29
N ARG A 84 -6.84 -16.14 -0.48
CA ARG A 84 -6.16 -16.81 0.66
C ARG A 84 -5.15 -17.82 0.15
N ILE A 85 -5.55 -18.65 -0.81
CA ILE A 85 -4.70 -19.69 -1.43
C ILE A 85 -3.50 -19.03 -2.13
N ALA A 86 -3.70 -17.90 -2.79
CA ALA A 86 -2.64 -17.13 -3.44
C ALA A 86 -1.71 -16.37 -2.47
N GLY A 87 -1.97 -16.43 -1.15
CA GLY A 87 -1.21 -15.69 -0.14
C GLY A 87 -1.39 -14.16 -0.23
N ARG A 88 -2.52 -13.72 -0.79
CA ARG A 88 -2.86 -12.32 -1.08
C ARG A 88 -3.85 -11.72 -0.07
N TYR A 89 -4.48 -12.55 0.76
CA TYR A 89 -5.33 -12.10 1.87
C TYR A 89 -4.49 -11.62 3.06
N THR A 90 -3.82 -10.49 2.90
CA THR A 90 -2.92 -9.89 3.91
C THR A 90 -2.76 -8.39 3.66
N LEU A 91 -2.47 -7.61 4.71
CA LEU A 91 -2.07 -6.21 4.61
C LEU A 91 -0.55 -6.04 4.37
N ASN A 92 0.20 -7.14 4.19
CA ASN A 92 1.62 -7.07 3.91
C ASN A 92 1.86 -6.32 2.58
N PRO A 93 2.50 -5.14 2.58
CA PRO A 93 2.68 -4.37 1.36
C PRO A 93 3.53 -5.10 0.32
N LEU A 94 4.49 -5.91 0.76
CA LEU A 94 5.48 -6.54 -0.11
C LEU A 94 4.86 -7.54 -1.10
N VAL A 95 3.68 -8.08 -0.82
CA VAL A 95 2.99 -8.96 -1.76
C VAL A 95 2.23 -8.15 -2.81
N HIS A 96 1.76 -6.95 -2.48
CA HIS A 96 0.91 -6.10 -3.34
C HIS A 96 1.70 -5.08 -4.17
N ILE A 97 3.00 -4.94 -3.95
CA ILE A 97 3.83 -4.00 -4.70
C ILE A 97 4.24 -4.57 -6.07
N ASP A 98 4.04 -3.76 -7.11
CA ASP A 98 4.73 -3.88 -8.39
C ASP A 98 5.87 -2.84 -8.44
N PRO A 99 7.15 -3.25 -8.52
CA PRO A 99 8.27 -2.33 -8.58
C PRO A 99 8.20 -1.35 -9.75
N PHE A 100 7.71 -1.77 -10.92
CA PHE A 100 7.56 -0.87 -12.07
C PHE A 100 6.45 0.13 -11.84
N GLY A 101 5.31 -0.32 -11.29
CA GLY A 101 4.22 0.56 -10.89
C GLY A 101 4.67 1.61 -9.86
N ALA A 102 5.42 1.19 -8.84
CA ALA A 102 5.94 2.10 -7.81
C ALA A 102 6.92 3.15 -8.37
N ILE A 103 7.81 2.75 -9.29
CA ILE A 103 8.73 3.69 -9.97
C ILE A 103 7.95 4.68 -10.82
N LEU A 104 6.90 4.24 -11.52
CA LEU A 104 6.07 5.14 -12.33
C LEU A 104 5.34 6.17 -11.48
N ILE A 105 4.86 5.80 -10.28
CA ILE A 105 4.25 6.78 -9.35
C ILE A 105 5.27 7.85 -8.98
N LEU A 106 6.51 7.46 -8.69
CA LEU A 106 7.55 8.42 -8.36
C LEU A 106 7.81 9.39 -9.53
N LEU A 107 7.94 8.87 -10.75
CA LEU A 107 8.32 9.67 -11.92
C LEU A 107 7.17 10.52 -12.47
N THR A 108 5.96 9.96 -12.52
CA THR A 108 4.83 10.53 -13.27
C THR A 108 3.66 10.94 -12.38
N GLY A 109 3.60 10.44 -11.14
CA GLY A 109 2.43 10.54 -10.27
C GLY A 109 1.36 9.46 -10.55
N PHE A 110 1.54 8.64 -11.57
CA PHE A 110 0.64 7.55 -11.95
C PHE A 110 1.35 6.20 -11.89
N GLY A 111 0.64 5.16 -11.44
CA GLY A 111 1.11 3.78 -11.48
C GLY A 111 0.12 2.85 -10.79
N TRP A 112 0.50 1.60 -10.60
CA TRP A 112 -0.42 0.54 -10.17
C TRP A 112 0.21 -0.36 -9.10
N ALA A 113 -0.68 -1.02 -8.35
CA ALA A 113 -0.33 -2.14 -7.47
C ALA A 113 -0.34 -3.45 -8.27
N LYS A 114 0.24 -4.51 -7.68
CA LYS A 114 0.08 -5.86 -8.18
C LYS A 114 -1.30 -6.39 -7.75
N PRO A 115 -2.25 -6.60 -8.69
CA PRO A 115 -3.64 -6.86 -8.35
C PRO A 115 -3.85 -8.20 -7.63
N VAL A 116 -4.89 -8.25 -6.81
CA VAL A 116 -5.39 -9.51 -6.23
C VAL A 116 -6.27 -10.25 -7.23
N MET A 117 -5.95 -11.52 -7.45
CA MET A 117 -6.76 -12.42 -8.27
C MET A 117 -7.88 -13.03 -7.45
N TRP A 118 -9.06 -13.12 -8.05
CA TRP A 118 -10.24 -13.77 -7.50
C TRP A 118 -11.00 -14.49 -8.63
N ASN A 119 -11.89 -15.42 -8.30
CA ASN A 119 -12.65 -16.21 -9.24
C ASN A 119 -14.17 -16.03 -9.02
N PRO A 120 -14.89 -15.38 -9.96
CA PRO A 120 -16.34 -15.20 -9.87
C PRO A 120 -17.16 -16.49 -9.82
N ARG A 121 -16.57 -17.64 -10.18
CA ARG A 121 -17.26 -18.95 -10.11
C ARG A 121 -17.25 -19.58 -8.72
N ASN A 122 -16.44 -19.05 -7.80
CA ASN A 122 -16.28 -19.59 -6.45
C ASN A 122 -17.14 -18.86 -5.41
N VAL A 123 -17.92 -17.86 -5.81
CA VAL A 123 -18.73 -17.06 -4.89
C VAL A 123 -20.12 -17.67 -4.67
N ASP A 124 -20.68 -17.45 -3.48
CA ASP A 124 -21.97 -17.99 -3.03
C ASP A 124 -23.18 -17.20 -3.58
N ILE A 125 -22.93 -16.05 -4.21
CA ILE A 125 -23.95 -15.16 -4.78
C ILE A 125 -23.85 -15.08 -6.30
N ASP A 126 -24.75 -14.32 -6.93
CA ASP A 126 -24.66 -14.07 -8.37
C ASP A 126 -23.28 -13.47 -8.76
N PRO A 127 -22.55 -14.07 -9.72
CA PRO A 127 -21.20 -13.63 -10.08
C PRO A 127 -21.11 -12.18 -10.58
N LYS A 128 -22.18 -11.63 -11.16
CA LYS A 128 -22.21 -10.23 -11.61
C LYS A 128 -22.31 -9.29 -10.42
N VAL A 129 -23.15 -9.62 -9.44
CA VAL A 129 -23.27 -8.87 -8.19
C VAL A 129 -21.96 -8.94 -7.41
N ALA A 130 -21.35 -10.13 -7.29
CA ALA A 130 -20.05 -10.30 -6.66
C ALA A 130 -18.98 -9.43 -7.34
N SER A 131 -18.97 -9.38 -8.68
CA SER A 131 -18.01 -8.57 -9.43
C SER A 131 -18.12 -7.08 -9.11
N ILE A 132 -19.35 -6.56 -8.94
CA ILE A 132 -19.57 -5.16 -8.55
C ILE A 132 -19.07 -4.91 -7.13
N ILE A 133 -19.43 -5.78 -6.18
CA ILE A 133 -19.01 -5.65 -4.77
C ILE A 133 -17.49 -5.68 -4.66
N VAL A 134 -16.84 -6.67 -5.28
CA VAL A 134 -15.38 -6.80 -5.26
C VAL A 134 -14.74 -5.58 -5.93
N ALA A 135 -15.21 -5.14 -7.10
CA ALA A 135 -14.65 -3.98 -7.79
C ALA A 135 -14.78 -2.67 -6.98
N LEU A 136 -15.86 -2.49 -6.21
CA LEU A 136 -16.06 -1.31 -5.38
C LEU A 136 -15.30 -1.35 -4.05
N ALA A 137 -14.94 -2.54 -3.55
CA ALA A 137 -14.30 -2.69 -2.25
C ALA A 137 -12.98 -1.90 -2.12
N GLY A 138 -12.12 -1.97 -3.13
CA GLY A 138 -10.87 -1.21 -3.19
C GLY A 138 -11.11 0.31 -3.13
N PRO A 139 -11.85 0.92 -4.09
CA PRO A 139 -12.17 2.34 -4.07
C PRO A 139 -12.83 2.82 -2.77
N LEU A 140 -13.79 2.05 -2.23
CA LEU A 140 -14.44 2.39 -0.96
C LEU A 140 -13.45 2.40 0.21
N SER A 141 -12.49 1.47 0.24
CA SER A 141 -11.44 1.48 1.27
C SER A 141 -10.58 2.74 1.22
N ASN A 142 -10.28 3.27 0.02
CA ASN A 142 -9.55 4.52 -0.11
C ASN A 142 -10.36 5.71 0.41
N LEU A 143 -11.66 5.75 0.15
CA LEU A 143 -12.53 6.81 0.68
C LEU A 143 -12.63 6.75 2.21
N ILE A 144 -12.73 5.55 2.78
CA ILE A 144 -12.72 5.36 4.23
C ILE A 144 -11.39 5.81 4.82
N MET A 145 -10.25 5.43 4.22
CA MET A 145 -8.93 5.88 4.66
C MET A 145 -8.79 7.40 4.59
N ALA A 146 -9.27 8.03 3.52
CA ALA A 146 -9.24 9.49 3.36
C ALA A 146 -10.07 10.19 4.46
N ALA A 147 -11.27 9.68 4.75
CA ALA A 147 -12.11 10.21 5.82
C ALA A 147 -11.44 10.06 7.20
N LEU A 148 -10.84 8.90 7.49
CA LEU A 148 -10.11 8.67 8.74
C LEU A 148 -8.87 9.57 8.85
N ALA A 149 -8.14 9.77 7.76
CA ALA A 149 -6.99 10.67 7.72
C ALA A 149 -7.39 12.12 7.97
N LEU A 150 -8.53 12.56 7.42
CA LEU A 150 -9.05 13.91 7.65
C LEU A 150 -9.46 14.12 9.11
N ILE A 151 -10.19 13.17 9.70
CA ILE A 151 -10.56 13.22 11.12
C ILE A 151 -9.31 13.25 11.99
N PHE A 152 -8.33 12.39 11.69
CA PHE A 152 -7.07 12.35 12.42
C PHE A 152 -6.32 13.69 12.34
N TYR A 153 -6.21 14.27 11.14
CA TYR A 153 -5.61 15.58 10.93
C TYR A 153 -6.28 16.68 11.77
N ASP A 154 -7.62 16.77 11.72
CA ASP A 154 -8.37 17.76 12.47
C ASP A 154 -8.16 17.60 13.98
N THR A 155 -8.25 16.37 14.51
CA THR A 155 -8.02 16.12 15.94
C THR A 155 -6.61 16.47 16.40
N LEU A 156 -5.59 16.24 15.57
CA LEU A 156 -4.21 16.64 15.88
C LEU A 156 -4.03 18.15 15.85
N ALA A 157 -4.65 18.84 14.90
CA ALA A 157 -4.55 20.30 14.78
C ALA A 157 -5.12 21.04 16.01
N GLN A 158 -6.07 20.42 16.73
CA GLN A 158 -6.62 20.99 17.97
C GLN A 158 -5.68 20.87 19.18
N ILE A 159 -4.61 20.07 19.11
CA ILE A 159 -3.64 19.94 20.21
C ILE A 159 -2.64 21.10 20.09
N PRO A 160 -2.50 22.02 21.07
CA PRO A 160 -1.72 23.25 20.91
C PRO A 160 -0.28 23.06 20.41
N LEU A 161 0.39 21.99 20.90
CA LEU A 161 1.74 21.62 20.44
C LEU A 161 1.81 21.34 18.93
N PHE A 162 0.79 20.69 18.38
CA PHE A 162 0.73 20.30 16.97
C PHE A 162 0.01 21.35 16.12
N GLY A 163 -0.97 22.06 16.67
CA GLY A 163 -1.67 23.16 16.01
C GLY A 163 -0.74 24.30 15.62
N ASP A 164 0.17 24.68 16.52
CA ASP A 164 1.19 25.68 16.21
C ASP A 164 2.11 25.17 15.07
N MET A 165 2.60 23.93 15.14
CA MET A 165 3.47 23.35 14.10
C MET A 165 2.80 23.16 12.73
N LEU A 166 1.51 22.80 12.71
CA LEU A 166 0.74 22.57 11.48
C LEU A 166 0.22 23.88 10.86
N GLY A 167 0.04 24.93 11.66
CA GLY A 167 -0.34 26.27 11.21
C GLY A 167 0.80 27.12 10.65
N PHE A 168 2.05 26.64 10.71
CA PHE A 168 3.25 27.28 10.13
C PHE A 168 3.52 26.91 8.66
N PHE A 169 2.74 26.01 8.04
CA PHE A 169 2.85 25.61 6.63
C PHE A 169 1.81 26.31 5.75
#